data_AF-A0A8J4T9F2-F1
#
_entry.id   AF-A0A8J4T9F2-F1
#
_cell.length_a   1.000
_cell.length_b   1.000
_cell.length_c   1.000
_cell.angle_alpha   90.00
_cell.angle_beta   90.00
_cell.angle_gamma   90.00
#
_symmetry.space_group_name_H-M   'P 1'
#
loop_
_entity.id
_entity.type
_entity.pdbx_description
1 polymer ?
#
loop_
_entity_poly.entity_id
_entity_poly.type
_entity_poly.pdbx_seq_one_letter_code
_entity_poly.pdbx_strand_id
1 'polypeptide(L)'
;MKTTRLEAFSDGVLAIIITIMVLELKVPHAVELAALKPVLPVLLSYVLSFIYLGIYWNNHHHLFQATEQVSGGILWANLHLLFWLSLFPFTTAWMGENQLAAIPTAIYGFVLLMAAIAYYVLERTIIGKEGHDSLLAQAIGKDWKGKLSALLYFLAIPLAFVSSWIASGLYVLGALLWLIPDPRIEHKLEKREQVKQARKSSRDHKTQRSTL
;
A
#
# COMPACT_ATOMS: atom_id res chain seq x y z
N MET A 1 7.17 1.19 -21.66
CA MET A 1 8.47 1.16 -20.94
C MET A 1 8.60 -0.18 -20.21
N LYS A 2 9.82 -0.62 -19.87
CA LYS A 2 10.02 -1.75 -18.96
C LYS A 2 9.52 -1.37 -17.56
N THR A 3 8.72 -2.23 -16.93
CA THR A 3 8.13 -1.99 -15.60
C THR A 3 9.19 -1.71 -14.52
N THR A 4 10.35 -2.34 -14.65
CA THR A 4 11.49 -2.27 -13.72
C THR A 4 11.93 -0.85 -13.34
N ARG A 5 11.92 0.11 -14.27
CA ARG A 5 12.34 1.49 -13.95
C ARG A 5 11.30 2.22 -13.11
N LEU A 6 10.02 1.98 -13.37
CA LEU A 6 8.93 2.56 -12.61
C LEU A 6 8.92 1.97 -11.19
N GLU A 7 9.03 0.65 -11.08
CA GLU A 7 9.09 -0.07 -9.80
C GLU A 7 10.25 0.47 -8.94
N ALA A 8 11.47 0.51 -9.47
CA ALA A 8 12.63 1.02 -8.74
C ALA A 8 12.47 2.49 -8.28
N PHE A 9 11.80 3.33 -9.08
CA PHE A 9 11.50 4.69 -8.68
C PHE A 9 10.49 4.74 -7.53
N SER A 10 9.38 3.99 -7.63
CA SER A 10 8.37 3.90 -6.58
C SER A 10 8.95 3.34 -5.27
N ASP A 11 9.79 2.30 -5.34
CA ASP A 11 10.49 1.71 -4.19
C ASP A 11 11.41 2.72 -3.51
N GLY A 12 12.18 3.48 -4.31
CA GLY A 12 13.05 4.54 -3.80
C GLY A 12 12.26 5.64 -3.06
N VAL A 13 11.12 6.05 -3.62
CA VAL A 13 10.24 7.05 -2.98
C VAL A 13 9.66 6.49 -1.68
N LEU A 14 9.16 5.26 -1.67
CA LEU A 14 8.59 4.64 -0.47
C LEU A 14 9.63 4.43 0.64
N ALA A 15 10.85 4.04 0.28
CA ALA A 15 11.94 3.92 1.24
C ALA A 15 12.28 5.26 1.91
N ILE A 16 12.33 6.36 1.14
CA ILE A 16 12.54 7.71 1.66
C ILE A 16 11.38 8.14 2.57
N ILE A 17 10.13 7.86 2.19
CA ILE A 17 8.97 8.19 3.03
C ILE A 17 9.08 7.49 4.38
N ILE A 18 9.34 6.17 4.38
CA ILE A 18 9.48 5.37 5.60
C ILE A 18 10.62 5.89 6.49
N THR A 19 11.76 6.29 5.90
CA THR A 19 12.87 6.84 6.68
C THR A 19 12.54 8.22 7.26
N ILE A 20 11.87 9.11 6.51
CA ILE A 20 11.44 10.40 7.05
C ILE A 20 10.48 10.19 8.24
N MET A 21 9.55 9.24 8.16
CA MET A 21 8.62 8.99 9.27
C MET A 21 9.32 8.59 10.57
N VAL A 22 10.39 7.78 10.51
CA VAL A 22 11.09 7.35 11.73
C VAL A 22 11.90 8.50 12.35
N LEU A 23 12.35 9.46 11.53
CA LEU A 23 13.07 10.65 12.02
C LEU A 23 12.19 11.59 12.85
N GLU A 24 10.87 11.54 12.66
CA GLU A 24 9.90 12.31 13.46
C GLU A 24 9.71 11.74 14.88
N LEU A 25 10.22 10.52 15.17
CA LEU A 25 10.21 9.96 16.52
C LEU A 25 11.26 10.64 17.41
N LYS A 26 10.82 11.62 18.19
CA LYS A 26 11.67 12.34 19.14
C LYS A 26 12.07 11.44 20.31
N VAL A 27 13.37 11.36 20.57
CA VAL A 27 13.92 10.60 21.70
C VAL A 27 13.62 11.33 23.00
N PRO A 28 13.01 10.68 24.02
CA PRO A 28 12.83 11.30 25.32
C PRO A 28 14.18 11.52 26.01
N HIS A 29 14.35 12.69 26.65
CA HIS A 29 15.60 13.03 27.35
C HIS A 29 15.67 12.50 28.79
N ALA A 30 14.53 12.09 29.34
CA ALA A 30 14.42 11.48 30.66
C ALA A 30 14.73 9.98 30.58
N VAL A 31 15.32 9.42 31.64
CA VAL A 31 15.79 8.02 31.69
C VAL A 31 14.74 7.07 32.26
N GLU A 32 13.66 7.60 32.81
CA GLU A 32 12.57 6.83 33.40
C GLU A 32 11.61 6.30 32.33
N LEU A 33 11.05 5.11 32.56
CA LEU A 33 10.05 4.52 31.67
C LEU A 33 8.81 5.42 31.47
N ALA A 34 8.48 6.25 32.47
CA ALA A 34 7.39 7.22 32.40
C ALA A 34 7.58 8.26 31.28
N ALA A 35 8.82 8.50 30.83
CA ALA A 35 9.13 9.40 29.73
C ALA A 35 8.61 8.92 28.37
N LEU A 36 8.26 7.63 28.24
CA LEU A 36 7.65 7.08 27.02
C LEU A 36 6.17 7.41 26.89
N LYS A 37 5.46 7.66 28.01
CA LYS A 37 4.02 7.94 28.02
C LYS A 37 3.62 9.09 27.07
N PRO A 38 4.29 10.27 27.06
CA PRO A 38 3.95 11.34 26.13
C PRO A 38 4.31 11.04 24.67
N VAL A 39 5.27 10.15 24.40
CA VAL A 39 5.70 9.79 23.04
C VAL A 39 4.83 8.69 22.43
N LEU A 40 4.09 7.95 23.26
CA LEU A 40 3.29 6.81 22.84
C LEU A 40 2.30 7.12 21.69
N PRO A 41 1.56 8.25 21.67
CA PRO A 41 0.68 8.56 20.55
C PRO A 41 1.43 8.74 19.22
N VAL A 42 2.63 9.32 19.26
CA VAL A 42 3.51 9.49 18.08
C VAL A 42 3.99 8.13 17.60
N LEU A 43 4.46 7.28 18.53
CA LEU A 43 4.92 5.93 18.21
C LEU A 43 3.80 5.06 17.62
N LEU A 44 2.60 5.09 18.19
CA LEU A 44 1.45 4.32 17.68
C LEU A 44 1.03 4.80 16.29
N SER A 45 1.02 6.13 16.08
CA SER A 45 0.75 6.71 14.76
C SER A 45 1.79 6.28 13.73
N TYR A 46 3.08 6.31 14.11
CA TYR A 46 4.17 5.81 13.28
C TYR A 46 4.00 4.34 12.90
N VAL A 47 3.72 3.46 13.86
CA VAL A 47 3.54 2.02 13.62
C VAL A 47 2.37 1.79 12.66
N LEU A 48 1.24 2.47 12.88
CA LEU A 48 0.08 2.37 11.99
C LEU A 48 0.43 2.80 10.56
N SER A 49 1.09 3.94 10.40
CA SER A 49 1.51 4.44 9.08
C SER A 49 2.56 3.57 8.40
N PHE A 50 3.48 2.99 9.17
CA PHE A 50 4.46 2.04 8.66
C PHE A 50 3.77 0.80 8.08
N ILE A 51 2.80 0.24 8.82
CA ILE A 51 1.99 -0.89 8.36
C ILE A 51 1.26 -0.52 7.06
N TYR A 52 0.65 0.67 6.99
CA TYR A 52 -0.03 1.12 5.77
C TYR A 52 0.91 1.25 4.57
N LEU A 53 2.06 1.89 4.74
CA LEU A 53 3.05 2.02 3.66
C LEU A 53 3.56 0.64 3.23
N GLY A 54 3.77 -0.29 4.16
CA GLY A 54 4.12 -1.68 3.87
C GLY A 54 3.04 -2.41 3.08
N ILE A 55 1.76 -2.22 3.42
CA ILE A 55 0.62 -2.77 2.67
C ILE A 55 0.61 -2.19 1.25
N TYR A 56 0.73 -0.87 1.09
CA TYR A 56 0.75 -0.23 -0.22
C TYR A 56 1.93 -0.70 -1.06
N TRP A 57 3.12 -0.79 -0.46
CA TRP A 57 4.31 -1.31 -1.12
C TRP A 57 4.11 -2.75 -1.59
N ASN A 58 3.64 -3.65 -0.72
CA ASN A 58 3.41 -5.05 -1.06
C ASN A 58 2.38 -5.20 -2.18
N ASN A 59 1.26 -4.49 -2.07
CA ASN A 59 0.21 -4.49 -3.10
C ASN A 59 0.69 -3.88 -4.42
N HIS A 60 1.50 -2.82 -4.36
CA HIS A 60 2.10 -2.17 -5.54
C HIS A 60 3.10 -3.10 -6.24
N HIS A 61 3.94 -3.79 -5.47
CA HIS A 61 4.89 -4.77 -5.98
C HIS A 61 4.18 -5.89 -6.73
N HIS A 62 3.16 -6.52 -6.13
CA HIS A 62 2.36 -7.55 -6.80
C HIS A 62 1.60 -7.03 -8.03
N LEU A 63 1.08 -5.80 -7.97
CA LEU A 63 0.40 -5.15 -9.09
C LEU A 63 1.32 -5.01 -10.31
N PHE A 64 2.54 -4.52 -10.11
CA PHE A 64 3.50 -4.35 -11.21
C PHE A 64 4.16 -5.65 -11.67
N GLN A 65 4.32 -6.65 -10.80
CA GLN A 65 4.71 -8.01 -11.22
C GLN A 65 3.70 -8.65 -12.19
N ALA A 66 2.41 -8.34 -12.03
CA ALA A 66 1.36 -8.81 -12.92
C ALA A 66 1.24 -8.00 -14.21
N THR A 67 1.84 -6.81 -14.27
CA THR A 67 1.76 -5.88 -15.40
C THR A 67 2.81 -6.19 -16.46
N GLU A 68 2.39 -6.31 -17.73
CA GLU A 68 3.25 -6.57 -18.89
C GLU A 68 3.64 -5.28 -19.64
N GLN A 69 2.79 -4.25 -19.63
CA GLN A 69 3.02 -3.01 -20.38
C GLN A 69 2.74 -1.74 -19.57
N VAL A 70 3.71 -0.83 -19.54
CA VAL A 70 3.55 0.51 -18.95
C VAL A 70 3.28 1.56 -20.03
N SER A 71 2.16 2.27 -19.86
CA SER A 71 1.72 3.41 -20.68
C SER A 71 1.91 4.75 -19.95
N GLY A 72 1.78 5.87 -20.67
CA GLY A 72 1.82 7.21 -20.07
C GLY A 72 0.75 7.43 -19.00
N GLY A 73 -0.46 6.89 -19.19
CA GLY A 73 -1.53 6.96 -18.20
C GLY A 73 -1.18 6.23 -16.90
N ILE A 74 -0.54 5.06 -17.01
CA ILE A 74 -0.08 4.29 -15.83
C ILE A 74 0.99 5.09 -15.06
N LEU A 75 1.89 5.78 -15.75
CA LEU A 75 2.89 6.64 -15.10
C LEU A 75 2.26 7.77 -14.29
N TRP A 76 1.29 8.48 -14.86
CA TRP A 76 0.57 9.56 -14.16
C TRP A 76 -0.25 9.04 -12.98
N ALA A 77 -0.94 7.91 -13.14
CA ALA A 77 -1.68 7.28 -12.04
C ALA A 77 -0.74 6.81 -10.92
N ASN A 78 0.45 6.32 -11.26
CA ASN A 78 1.47 5.94 -10.27
C ASN A 78 1.99 7.17 -9.51
N LEU A 79 2.29 8.27 -10.21
CA LEU A 79 2.70 9.53 -9.56
C LEU A 79 1.59 10.09 -8.66
N HIS A 80 0.33 9.98 -9.06
CA HIS A 80 -0.81 10.37 -8.24
C HIS A 80 -0.88 9.58 -6.93
N LEU A 81 -0.63 8.26 -6.97
CA LEU A 81 -0.50 7.44 -5.76
C LEU A 81 0.68 7.88 -4.90
N LEU A 82 1.88 8.00 -5.49
CA LEU A 82 3.09 8.39 -4.77
C LEU A 82 2.96 9.77 -4.10
N PHE A 83 2.24 10.70 -4.72
CA PHE A 83 1.92 12.00 -4.13
C PHE A 83 1.20 11.84 -2.79
N TRP A 84 0.11 11.07 -2.74
CA TRP A 84 -0.63 10.86 -1.49
C TRP A 84 0.19 10.11 -0.45
N LEU A 85 0.94 9.09 -0.86
CA LEU A 85 1.83 8.36 0.05
C LEU A 85 2.93 9.28 0.64
N SER A 86 3.41 10.26 -0.13
CA SER A 86 4.41 11.22 0.34
C SER A 86 3.94 12.15 1.46
N LEU A 87 2.61 12.26 1.67
CA LEU A 87 2.02 13.08 2.74
C LEU A 87 1.87 12.33 4.07
N PHE A 88 2.17 11.02 4.10
CA PHE A 88 2.08 10.22 5.32
C PHE A 88 2.98 10.73 6.44
N PRO A 89 4.26 11.12 6.23
CA PRO A 89 5.11 11.57 7.32
C PRO A 89 4.53 12.79 8.03
N PHE A 90 4.11 13.80 7.26
CA PHE A 90 3.48 15.00 7.79
C PHE A 90 2.21 14.69 8.60
N THR A 91 1.26 13.95 8.01
CA THR A 91 -0.02 13.67 8.68
C THR A 91 0.13 12.75 9.89
N THR A 92 1.08 11.82 9.84
CA THR A 92 1.40 10.90 10.96
C THR A 92 1.98 11.65 12.14
N ALA A 93 2.99 12.49 11.89
CA ALA A 93 3.60 13.32 12.92
C ALA A 93 2.56 14.28 13.51
N TRP A 94 1.79 14.96 12.65
CA TRP A 94 0.79 15.92 13.10
C TRP A 94 -0.30 15.27 13.98
N MET A 95 -0.79 14.09 13.60
CA MET A 95 -1.76 13.32 14.39
C MET A 95 -1.18 12.85 15.73
N GLY A 96 0.04 12.32 15.71
CA GLY A 96 0.72 11.81 16.90
C GLY A 96 1.07 12.90 17.91
N GLU A 97 1.67 14.01 17.47
CA GLU A 97 2.10 15.10 18.34
C GLU A 97 0.94 15.83 19.02
N ASN A 98 -0.23 15.84 18.37
CA ASN A 98 -1.42 16.52 18.87
C ASN A 98 -2.37 15.56 19.61
N GLN A 99 -1.83 14.46 20.17
CA GLN A 99 -2.57 13.46 20.95
C GLN A 99 -3.87 13.00 20.30
N LEU A 100 -3.79 12.69 18.99
CA LEU A 100 -4.94 12.25 18.19
C LEU A 100 -6.11 13.25 18.20
N ALA A 101 -5.83 14.56 18.20
CA ALA A 101 -6.88 15.57 18.07
C ALA A 101 -7.71 15.38 16.78
N ALA A 102 -8.95 15.86 16.79
CA ALA A 102 -9.94 15.61 15.75
C ALA A 102 -9.47 16.01 14.33
N ILE A 103 -8.98 17.24 14.16
CA ILE A 103 -8.56 17.75 12.84
C ILE A 103 -7.36 16.95 12.29
N PRO A 104 -6.23 16.78 13.01
CA PRO A 104 -5.14 15.92 12.54
C PRO A 104 -5.57 14.50 12.19
N THR A 105 -6.44 13.90 13.01
CA THR A 105 -6.97 12.53 12.79
C THR A 105 -7.86 12.45 11.54
N ALA A 106 -8.66 13.49 11.28
CA ALA A 106 -9.49 13.59 10.08
C ALA A 106 -8.63 13.78 8.82
N ILE A 107 -7.59 14.62 8.88
CA ILE A 107 -6.67 14.85 7.76
C ILE A 107 -5.85 13.60 7.45
N TYR A 108 -5.41 12.87 8.47
CA TYR A 108 -4.77 11.56 8.29
C TYR A 108 -5.70 10.58 7.54
N GLY A 109 -6.96 10.47 7.97
CA GLY A 109 -7.96 9.66 7.28
C GLY A 109 -8.25 10.10 5.84
N PHE A 110 -8.24 11.41 5.59
CA PHE A 110 -8.38 11.96 4.25
C PHE A 110 -7.23 11.52 3.34
N VAL A 111 -5.98 11.59 3.82
CA VAL A 111 -4.83 11.09 3.06
C VAL A 111 -4.92 9.57 2.82
N LEU A 112 -5.36 8.78 3.81
CA LEU A 112 -5.61 7.35 3.62
C LEU A 112 -6.68 7.07 2.54
N LEU A 113 -7.79 7.80 2.57
CA LEU A 113 -8.87 7.70 1.59
C LEU A 113 -8.38 8.06 0.18
N MET A 114 -7.65 9.16 0.05
CA MET A 114 -7.12 9.60 -1.23
C MET A 114 -6.06 8.65 -1.78
N ALA A 115 -5.20 8.08 -0.92
CA ALA A 115 -4.27 7.02 -1.32
C ALA A 115 -5.01 5.77 -1.82
N ALA A 116 -6.11 5.39 -1.17
CA ALA A 116 -6.94 4.25 -1.60
C ALA A 116 -7.61 4.52 -2.96
N ILE A 117 -8.15 5.72 -3.16
CA ILE A 117 -8.71 6.15 -4.45
C ILE A 117 -7.62 6.18 -5.52
N ALA A 118 -6.43 6.70 -5.23
CA ALA A 118 -5.33 6.75 -6.17
C ALA A 118 -4.84 5.36 -6.57
N TYR A 119 -4.78 4.41 -5.61
CA TYR A 119 -4.46 3.02 -5.89
C TYR A 119 -5.52 2.38 -6.80
N TYR A 120 -6.81 2.61 -6.52
CA TYR A 120 -7.90 2.16 -7.39
C TYR A 120 -7.78 2.74 -8.82
N VAL A 121 -7.48 4.03 -8.96
CA VAL A 121 -7.27 4.66 -10.28
C VAL A 121 -6.10 4.01 -11.02
N LEU A 122 -4.98 3.76 -10.34
CA LEU A 122 -3.82 3.08 -10.91
C LEU A 122 -4.18 1.67 -11.40
N GLU A 123 -4.84 0.89 -10.56
CA GLU A 123 -5.31 -0.46 -10.88
C GLU A 123 -6.21 -0.47 -12.12
N ARG A 124 -7.22 0.41 -12.16
CA ARG A 124 -8.15 0.50 -13.29
C ARG A 124 -7.47 0.96 -14.57
N THR A 125 -6.45 1.81 -14.46
CA THR A 125 -5.67 2.27 -15.60
C THR A 125 -4.82 1.13 -16.19
N ILE A 126 -4.26 0.26 -15.34
CA ILE A 126 -3.53 -0.93 -15.78
C ILE A 126 -4.50 -1.93 -16.44
N ILE A 127 -5.62 -2.26 -15.78
CA ILE A 127 -6.63 -3.18 -16.33
C ILE A 127 -7.16 -2.68 -17.67
N GLY A 128 -7.46 -1.37 -17.79
CA GLY A 128 -7.90 -0.77 -19.05
C GLY A 128 -6.86 -0.87 -20.18
N LYS A 129 -5.56 -0.93 -19.85
CA LYS A 129 -4.49 -1.07 -20.83
C LYS A 129 -4.21 -2.53 -21.22
N GLU A 130 -4.33 -3.46 -20.29
CA GLU A 130 -4.04 -4.89 -20.51
C GLU A 130 -5.24 -5.70 -21.00
N GLY A 131 -6.45 -5.17 -20.83
CA GLY A 131 -7.70 -5.84 -21.18
C GLY A 131 -8.32 -6.61 -20.00
N HIS A 132 -9.63 -6.86 -20.09
CA HIS A 132 -10.41 -7.48 -19.01
C HIS A 132 -10.06 -8.96 -18.73
N ASP A 133 -9.42 -9.63 -19.69
CA ASP A 133 -8.94 -11.01 -19.53
C ASP A 133 -7.53 -11.07 -18.92
N SER A 134 -6.94 -9.92 -18.57
CA SER A 134 -5.61 -9.88 -17.96
C SER A 134 -5.58 -10.61 -16.62
N LEU A 135 -4.40 -11.12 -16.27
CA LEU A 135 -4.20 -11.83 -15.01
C LEU A 135 -4.49 -10.93 -13.81
N LEU A 136 -4.21 -9.64 -13.94
CA LEU A 136 -4.52 -8.66 -12.91
C LEU A 136 -6.03 -8.55 -12.67
N ALA A 137 -6.82 -8.40 -13.74
CA ALA A 137 -8.28 -8.33 -13.62
C ALA A 137 -8.87 -9.58 -12.95
N GLN A 138 -8.31 -10.76 -13.26
CA GLN A 138 -8.73 -12.03 -12.67
C GLN A 138 -8.24 -12.25 -11.23
N ALA A 139 -7.11 -11.66 -10.85
CA ALA A 139 -6.55 -11.73 -9.50
C ALA A 139 -7.32 -10.82 -8.54
N ILE A 140 -7.70 -9.62 -8.99
CA ILE A 140 -8.38 -8.61 -8.18
C ILE A 140 -9.89 -8.90 -8.05
N GLY A 141 -10.53 -9.33 -9.13
CA GLY A 141 -11.95 -9.69 -9.11
C GLY A 141 -12.86 -8.55 -8.64
N LYS A 142 -13.54 -8.72 -7.49
CA LYS A 142 -14.53 -7.75 -6.97
C LYS A 142 -13.93 -6.65 -6.09
N ASP A 143 -12.66 -6.76 -5.70
CA ASP A 143 -11.96 -5.89 -4.73
C ASP A 143 -12.85 -5.44 -3.57
N TRP A 144 -13.35 -6.39 -2.78
CA TRP A 144 -14.22 -6.06 -1.65
C TRP A 144 -13.42 -5.43 -0.49
N LYS A 145 -12.15 -5.82 -0.31
CA LYS A 145 -11.25 -5.27 0.71
C LYS A 145 -10.97 -3.80 0.44
N GLY A 146 -10.62 -3.41 -0.79
CA GLY A 146 -10.39 -2.01 -1.14
C GLY A 146 -11.62 -1.13 -0.93
N LYS A 147 -12.80 -1.57 -1.38
CA LYS A 147 -14.06 -0.85 -1.16
C LYS A 147 -14.42 -0.71 0.32
N LEU A 148 -14.25 -1.79 1.10
CA LEU A 148 -14.52 -1.77 2.53
C LEU A 148 -13.56 -0.82 3.25
N SER A 149 -12.25 -0.86 2.93
CA SER A 149 -11.28 0.07 3.50
C SER A 149 -11.58 1.53 3.15
N ALA A 150 -11.92 1.83 1.90
CA ALA A 150 -12.30 3.18 1.50
C ALA A 150 -13.55 3.67 2.27
N LEU A 151 -14.55 2.80 2.45
CA LEU A 151 -15.73 3.10 3.25
C LEU A 151 -15.37 3.34 4.72
N LEU A 152 -14.51 2.52 5.32
CA LEU A 152 -14.03 2.70 6.70
C LEU A 152 -13.34 4.06 6.85
N TYR A 153 -12.47 4.45 5.92
CA TYR A 153 -11.80 5.75 5.97
C TYR A 153 -12.78 6.90 5.81
N PHE A 154 -13.69 6.80 4.84
CA PHE A 154 -14.72 7.81 4.61
C PHE A 154 -15.60 8.04 5.85
N LEU A 155 -15.99 6.98 6.56
CA LEU A 155 -16.79 7.08 7.78
C LEU A 155 -15.96 7.56 8.98
N ALA A 156 -14.69 7.19 9.06
CA ALA A 156 -13.80 7.57 10.16
C ALA A 156 -13.49 9.08 10.17
N ILE A 157 -13.41 9.73 9.00
CA ILE A 157 -13.14 11.18 8.88
C ILE A 157 -14.16 12.04 9.67
N PRO A 158 -15.49 11.97 9.44
CA PRO A 158 -16.46 12.72 10.22
C PRO A 158 -16.54 12.23 11.68
N LEU A 159 -16.33 10.93 11.93
CA LEU A 159 -16.30 10.39 13.29
C LEU A 159 -15.13 10.92 14.12
N ALA A 160 -14.05 11.38 13.49
CA ALA A 160 -12.91 11.97 14.20
C ALA A 160 -13.30 13.21 15.02
N PHE A 161 -14.35 13.94 14.61
CA PHE A 161 -14.90 15.09 15.32
C PHE A 161 -15.82 14.71 16.49
N VAL A 162 -16.35 13.48 16.50
CA VAL A 162 -17.16 12.94 17.61
C VAL A 162 -16.25 12.26 18.63
N SER A 163 -15.37 11.38 18.15
CA SER A 163 -14.37 10.70 18.96
C SER A 163 -13.22 10.24 18.08
N SER A 164 -12.06 10.89 18.25
CA SER A 164 -10.86 10.57 17.49
C SER A 164 -10.36 9.15 17.78
N TRP A 165 -10.59 8.61 18.98
CA TRP A 165 -10.31 7.21 19.31
C TRP A 165 -11.11 6.21 18.47
N ILE A 166 -12.39 6.51 18.20
CA ILE A 166 -13.22 5.66 17.33
C ILE A 166 -12.68 5.72 15.90
N ALA A 167 -12.35 6.91 15.41
CA ALA A 167 -11.78 7.09 14.07
C ALA A 167 -10.44 6.34 13.92
N SER A 168 -9.53 6.49 14.89
CA SER A 168 -8.26 5.73 14.94
C SER A 168 -8.50 4.22 14.97
N GLY A 169 -9.50 3.75 15.73
CA GLY A 169 -9.89 2.34 15.76
C GLY A 169 -10.35 1.82 14.38
N LEU A 170 -11.09 2.63 13.62
CA LEU A 170 -11.48 2.28 12.25
C LEU A 170 -10.28 2.24 11.28
N TYR A 171 -9.31 3.14 11.43
CA TYR A 171 -8.06 3.07 10.67
C TYR A 171 -7.29 1.78 11.01
N VAL A 172 -7.13 1.46 12.29
CA VAL A 172 -6.48 0.21 12.71
C VAL A 172 -7.20 -1.02 12.13
N LEU A 173 -8.54 -1.04 12.17
CA LEU A 173 -9.33 -2.12 11.57
C LEU A 173 -9.10 -2.23 10.06
N GLY A 174 -9.00 -1.10 9.37
CA GLY A 174 -8.64 -1.04 7.96
C GLY A 174 -7.27 -1.65 7.67
N ALA A 175 -6.26 -1.34 8.49
CA ALA A 175 -4.92 -1.95 8.37
C ALA A 175 -4.94 -3.46 8.63
N LEU A 176 -5.64 -3.92 9.67
CA LEU A 176 -5.76 -5.35 10.02
C LEU A 176 -6.45 -6.16 8.91
N LEU A 177 -7.43 -5.59 8.22
CA LEU A 177 -8.11 -6.22 7.09
C LEU A 177 -7.14 -6.61 5.96
N TRP A 178 -6.10 -5.79 5.76
CA TRP A 178 -5.09 -5.98 4.72
C TRP A 178 -3.87 -6.78 5.17
N LEU A 179 -3.59 -6.84 6.48
CA LEU A 179 -2.54 -7.69 7.04
C LEU A 179 -2.76 -9.18 6.80
N ILE A 180 -4.01 -9.61 6.68
CA ILE A 180 -4.36 -10.98 6.31
C ILE A 180 -4.31 -11.08 4.78
N PRO A 181 -3.30 -11.76 4.18
CA PRO A 181 -3.18 -11.90 2.73
C PRO A 181 -4.43 -12.56 2.17
N ASP A 182 -4.88 -12.16 0.97
CA ASP A 182 -5.98 -12.88 0.31
C ASP A 182 -5.42 -14.17 -0.31
N PRO A 183 -5.75 -15.37 0.24
CA PRO A 183 -5.17 -16.65 -0.21
C PRO A 183 -5.49 -16.96 -1.68
N ARG A 184 -6.45 -16.25 -2.28
CA ARG A 184 -6.81 -16.42 -3.70
C ARG A 184 -5.77 -15.87 -4.67
N ILE A 185 -5.00 -14.85 -4.27
CA ILE A 185 -3.98 -14.22 -5.12
C ILE A 185 -2.71 -15.07 -5.12
N GLU A 186 -2.27 -15.49 -3.93
CA GLU A 186 -1.08 -16.32 -3.73
C GLU A 186 -1.16 -17.63 -4.53
N HIS A 187 -2.28 -18.34 -4.41
CA HIS A 187 -2.44 -19.64 -5.07
C HIS A 187 -2.52 -19.56 -6.61
N LYS A 188 -2.97 -18.42 -7.16
CA LYS A 188 -2.99 -18.19 -8.62
C LYS A 188 -1.61 -17.80 -9.14
N LEU A 189 -0.82 -17.04 -8.38
CA LEU A 189 0.54 -16.65 -8.74
C LEU A 189 1.47 -17.87 -8.72
N GLU A 190 1.44 -18.68 -7.65
CA GLU A 190 2.21 -19.92 -7.55
C GLU A 190 1.93 -20.87 -8.74
N LYS A 191 0.66 -21.03 -9.08
CA LYS A 191 0.26 -21.89 -10.20
C LYS A 191 0.79 -21.37 -11.55
N ARG A 192 0.88 -20.04 -11.73
CA ARG A 192 1.47 -19.44 -12.96
C ARG A 192 2.98 -19.66 -13.01
N GLU A 193 3.69 -19.52 -11.89
CA GLU A 193 5.13 -19.76 -11.83
C GLU A 193 5.47 -21.22 -12.15
N GLN A 194 4.71 -22.16 -11.59
CA GLN A 194 4.84 -23.58 -11.90
C GLN A 194 4.60 -23.86 -13.40
N VAL A 195 3.57 -23.25 -14.01
CA VAL A 195 3.31 -23.40 -15.45
C VAL A 195 4.42 -22.77 -16.31
N LYS A 196 4.96 -21.61 -15.92
CA LYS A 196 6.09 -20.98 -16.62
C LYS A 196 7.35 -21.85 -16.54
N GLN A 197 7.67 -22.40 -15.37
CA GLN A 197 8.80 -23.30 -15.18
C GLN A 197 8.63 -24.60 -15.98
N ALA A 198 7.44 -25.20 -15.96
CA ALA A 198 7.14 -26.41 -16.75
C ALA A 198 7.28 -26.16 -18.26
N ARG A 199 6.80 -25.01 -18.77
CA ARG A 199 6.98 -24.62 -20.18
C ARG A 199 8.44 -24.38 -20.55
N LYS A 200 9.23 -23.80 -19.64
CA LYS A 200 10.66 -23.55 -19.85
C LYS A 200 11.44 -24.87 -19.92
N SER A 201 11.24 -25.76 -18.94
CA SER A 201 11.85 -27.10 -18.91
C SER A 201 11.51 -27.94 -20.15
N SER A 202 10.24 -27.90 -20.62
CA SER A 202 9.82 -28.64 -21.82
C SER A 202 10.44 -28.08 -23.11
N ARG A 203 10.66 -26.76 -23.19
CA ARG A 203 11.40 -26.13 -24.31
C ARG A 203 12.87 -26.54 -24.29
N ASP A 204 13.54 -26.48 -23.15
CA ASP A 204 14.96 -26.81 -23.02
C ASP A 204 15.21 -28.28 -23.40
N HIS A 205 14.32 -29.19 -23.01
CA HIS A 205 14.40 -30.61 -23.38
C HIS A 205 14.19 -30.88 -24.88
N LYS A 206 13.33 -30.10 -25.55
CA LYS A 206 13.15 -30.18 -27.01
C LYS A 206 14.36 -29.65 -27.78
N THR A 207 14.97 -28.56 -27.30
CA THR A 207 16.18 -27.98 -27.92
C THR A 207 17.38 -28.91 -27.83
N GLN A 208 17.56 -29.61 -26.69
CA GLN A 208 18.62 -30.62 -26.53
C GLN A 208 18.45 -31.83 -27.46
N ARG A 209 17.21 -32.26 -27.72
CA ARG A 209 16.92 -33.37 -28.64
C ARG A 209 17.09 -33.03 -30.12
N SER A 210 17.01 -31.76 -30.52
CA SER A 210 17.18 -31.37 -31.93
C SER A 210 18.63 -31.09 -32.33
N THR A 211 19.55 -31.06 -31.36
CA THR A 211 21.00 -30.85 -31.56
C THR A 211 21.82 -32.14 -31.55
N LEU A 212 21.16 -33.29 -31.40
CA LEU A 212 21.70 -34.65 -31.54
C LEU A 212 21.17 -35.27 -32.83
#